data_AF-A0A357F989-F1
#
_entry.id   AF-A0A357F989-F1
#
_cell.length_a   1.000
_cell.length_b   1.000
_cell.length_c   1.000
_cell.angle_alpha   90.00
_cell.angle_beta   90.00
_cell.angle_gamma   90.00
#
_symmetry.space_group_name_H-M   'P 1'
#
loop_
_entity.id
_entity.type
_entity.pdbx_description
1 polymer ?
#
loop_
_entity_poly.entity_id
_entity_poly.type
_entity_poly.pdbx_seq_one_letter_code
_entity_poly.pdbx_strand_id
1 'polypeptide(L)'
;MTLLFCLCASVLFSACSRLNVSQFEVQRPSRITVPREVKKVYIRADLVDETNDKLGIKNQVLQQLADELNRFGRFKVSVVNTLDGSQFDSEKETVAIIQGEVISGGEVDRGQFTDLATCTGGISGRLSSAGAATITNEAITLDNWRGYVCRRGTFAGNTAELALSSAFSMAGLNDVIPPKNQVVRIYDYKNISLFAQANFSFNMIGLSRETLAIRADSASFGRSITEKDSYRNIKESHLISLTLGSLISITRIPIFPIPNRQIALASRSNPKKIFYGPKGLAIPGIYDLPPKEKRNVIQQLVKRTLESFIRTISPYKQMVNAEIAEGGRAKAGNLLKEGKAQKARKIIEEIPQEKRESQDWYNLGLSYEAGALSVQDYEDARRFY
;
A
#
# COMPACT_ATOMS: atom_id res chain seq x y z
N MET A 1 -5.80 61.33 0.67
CA MET A 1 -5.25 60.06 1.21
C MET A 1 -6.29 58.96 1.39
N THR A 2 -7.56 59.28 1.58
CA THR A 2 -8.66 58.31 1.80
C THR A 2 -9.06 57.51 0.56
N LEU A 3 -8.93 58.07 -0.66
CA LEU A 3 -9.31 57.36 -1.89
C LEU A 3 -8.32 56.24 -2.30
N LEU A 4 -7.03 56.44 -2.01
CA LEU A 4 -5.96 55.49 -2.37
C LEU A 4 -6.02 54.23 -1.48
N PHE A 5 -6.44 54.37 -0.22
CA PHE A 5 -6.62 53.26 0.71
C PHE A 5 -7.84 52.38 0.34
N CYS A 6 -8.92 52.95 -0.20
CA CYS A 6 -10.07 52.17 -0.67
C CYS A 6 -9.77 51.36 -1.95
N LEU A 7 -8.91 51.88 -2.83
CA LEU A 7 -8.44 51.18 -4.03
C LEU A 7 -7.46 50.04 -3.68
N CYS A 8 -6.56 50.22 -2.71
CA CYS A 8 -5.70 49.14 -2.25
C CYS A 8 -6.47 48.03 -1.51
N ALA A 9 -7.53 48.37 -0.76
CA ALA A 9 -8.37 47.38 -0.09
C ALA A 9 -9.17 46.52 -1.09
N SER A 10 -9.69 47.11 -2.18
CA SER A 10 -10.46 46.37 -3.19
C SER A 10 -9.59 45.45 -4.08
N VAL A 11 -8.31 45.77 -4.27
CA VAL A 11 -7.34 44.91 -4.97
C VAL A 11 -6.84 43.75 -4.09
N LEU A 12 -6.84 43.90 -2.75
CA LEU A 12 -6.44 42.83 -1.83
C LEU A 12 -7.56 41.80 -1.57
N PHE A 13 -8.83 42.18 -1.67
CA PHE A 13 -9.96 41.23 -1.54
C PHE A 13 -10.25 40.41 -2.80
N SER A 14 -9.66 40.77 -3.96
CA SER A 14 -9.85 40.05 -5.22
C SER A 14 -8.82 38.93 -5.47
N ALA A 15 -7.82 38.77 -4.60
CA ALA A 15 -6.73 37.80 -4.79
C ALA A 15 -6.82 36.53 -3.92
N CYS A 16 -7.95 36.25 -3.28
CA CYS A 16 -8.13 35.04 -2.48
C CYS A 16 -9.56 34.47 -2.59
N SER A 17 -10.13 34.47 -3.80
CA SER A 17 -11.13 33.46 -4.12
C SER A 17 -10.40 32.11 -4.08
N ARG A 18 -10.64 31.31 -3.04
CA ARG A 18 -10.34 29.88 -3.13
C ARG A 18 -11.05 29.39 -4.38
N LEU A 19 -10.29 29.05 -5.42
CA LEU A 19 -10.81 28.28 -6.53
C LEU A 19 -11.53 27.08 -5.89
N ASN A 20 -12.85 27.02 -6.04
CA ASN A 20 -13.64 25.89 -5.59
C ASN A 20 -13.36 24.73 -6.56
N VAL A 21 -12.15 24.17 -6.44
CA VAL A 21 -11.72 23.08 -7.29
C VAL A 21 -12.53 21.85 -6.88
N SER A 22 -13.42 21.43 -7.77
CA SER A 22 -14.24 20.25 -7.54
C SER A 22 -13.40 19.01 -7.83
N GLN A 23 -13.53 17.99 -6.99
CA GLN A 23 -12.95 16.69 -7.31
C GLN A 23 -13.93 15.94 -8.19
N PHE A 24 -13.51 15.57 -9.40
CA PHE A 24 -14.30 14.69 -10.24
C PHE A 24 -13.42 13.70 -10.99
N GLU A 25 -14.03 12.59 -11.40
CA GLU A 25 -13.35 11.47 -12.02
C GLU A 25 -13.17 11.73 -13.52
N VAL A 26 -11.93 11.63 -14.02
CA VAL A 26 -11.62 11.71 -15.45
C VAL A 26 -10.98 10.44 -15.96
N GLN A 27 -11.16 10.17 -17.26
CA GLN A 27 -10.43 9.11 -17.96
C GLN A 27 -9.08 9.68 -18.42
N ARG A 28 -7.96 9.14 -17.93
CA ARG A 28 -6.63 9.44 -18.48
C ARG A 28 -6.33 8.54 -19.67
N PRO A 29 -5.62 9.06 -20.70
CA PRO A 29 -5.30 8.27 -21.87
C PRO A 29 -4.42 7.07 -21.49
N SER A 30 -4.54 6.00 -22.26
CA SER A 30 -3.60 4.88 -22.24
C SER A 30 -2.20 5.35 -22.65
N ARG A 31 -1.16 4.67 -22.17
CA ARG A 31 0.23 5.01 -22.53
C ARG A 31 0.55 4.77 -24.00
N ILE A 32 -0.11 3.79 -24.61
CA ILE A 32 -0.06 3.56 -26.05
C ILE A 32 -1.40 3.87 -26.69
N THR A 33 -1.38 4.25 -27.97
CA THR A 33 -2.60 4.44 -28.75
C THR A 33 -3.08 3.10 -29.28
N VAL A 34 -4.26 2.66 -28.82
CA VAL A 34 -4.93 1.46 -29.36
C VAL A 34 -5.97 1.88 -30.41
N PRO A 35 -5.90 1.37 -31.66
CA PRO A 35 -6.81 1.75 -32.73
C PRO A 35 -8.29 1.56 -32.39
N ARG A 36 -9.16 2.47 -32.86
CA ARG A 36 -10.59 2.53 -32.50
C ARG A 36 -11.40 1.33 -32.98
N GLU A 37 -10.96 0.71 -34.07
CA GLU A 37 -11.50 -0.51 -34.65
C GLU A 37 -11.41 -1.70 -33.69
N VAL A 38 -10.42 -1.73 -32.80
CA VAL A 38 -10.27 -2.78 -31.78
C VAL A 38 -11.31 -2.58 -30.69
N LYS A 39 -12.47 -3.24 -30.83
CA LYS A 39 -13.58 -3.15 -29.85
C LYS A 39 -13.68 -4.38 -28.95
N LYS A 40 -13.22 -5.54 -29.41
CA LYS A 40 -13.25 -6.80 -28.67
C LYS A 40 -11.83 -7.22 -28.29
N VAL A 41 -11.68 -7.73 -27.07
CA VAL A 41 -10.42 -8.27 -26.56
C VAL A 41 -10.68 -9.67 -26.01
N TYR A 42 -9.88 -10.63 -26.44
CA TYR A 42 -9.95 -12.00 -25.97
C TYR A 42 -8.70 -12.34 -25.15
N ILE A 43 -8.90 -12.77 -23.91
CA ILE A 43 -7.81 -13.26 -23.07
C ILE A 43 -7.74 -14.78 -23.30
N ARG A 44 -6.67 -15.25 -23.93
CA ARG A 44 -6.46 -16.66 -24.28
C ARG A 44 -5.87 -17.42 -23.10
N ALA A 45 -6.73 -18.00 -22.28
CA ALA A 45 -6.34 -18.68 -21.04
C ALA A 45 -5.48 -19.94 -21.27
N ASP A 46 -5.63 -20.58 -22.43
CA ASP A 46 -4.80 -21.70 -22.91
C ASP A 46 -3.39 -21.25 -23.32
N LEU A 47 -3.22 -20.00 -23.73
CA LEU A 47 -1.93 -19.38 -24.08
C LEU A 47 -1.35 -18.56 -22.92
N VAL A 48 -1.85 -18.75 -21.70
CA VAL A 48 -1.27 -18.20 -20.48
C VAL A 48 -0.61 -19.32 -19.70
N ASP A 49 0.72 -19.32 -19.68
CA ASP A 49 1.50 -20.29 -18.91
C ASP A 49 1.31 -20.08 -17.41
N GLU A 50 1.20 -21.20 -16.68
CA GLU A 50 1.03 -21.27 -15.23
C GLU A 50 2.06 -22.20 -14.55
N THR A 51 3.08 -22.64 -15.29
CA THR A 51 4.15 -23.52 -14.79
C THR A 51 4.78 -22.98 -13.49
N ASN A 52 4.91 -21.66 -13.40
CA ASN A 52 5.49 -20.95 -12.26
C ASN A 52 4.45 -20.27 -11.35
N ASP A 53 3.17 -20.58 -11.47
CA ASP A 53 2.10 -20.06 -10.62
C ASP A 53 1.97 -20.87 -9.32
N LYS A 54 2.90 -20.68 -8.37
CA LYS A 54 2.93 -21.47 -7.12
C LYS A 54 1.79 -21.12 -6.15
N LEU A 55 1.11 -19.98 -6.35
CA LEU A 55 -0.06 -19.57 -5.56
C LEU A 55 -1.41 -19.93 -6.22
N GLY A 56 -1.41 -20.42 -7.46
CA GLY A 56 -2.63 -20.78 -8.21
C GLY A 56 -3.55 -19.59 -8.49
N ILE A 57 -2.97 -18.44 -8.85
CA ILE A 57 -3.68 -17.17 -9.06
C ILE A 57 -4.05 -16.88 -10.52
N LYS A 58 -3.63 -17.69 -11.51
CA LYS A 58 -3.88 -17.47 -12.94
C LYS A 58 -5.35 -17.10 -13.21
N ASN A 59 -6.29 -17.92 -12.80
CA ASN A 59 -7.72 -17.66 -13.05
C ASN A 59 -8.20 -16.34 -12.43
N GLN A 60 -7.68 -15.98 -11.24
CA GLN A 60 -8.00 -14.70 -10.59
C GLN A 60 -7.40 -13.52 -11.36
N VAL A 61 -6.16 -13.66 -11.86
CA VAL A 61 -5.50 -12.64 -12.68
C VAL A 61 -6.26 -12.40 -13.98
N LEU A 62 -6.62 -13.47 -14.71
CA LEU A 62 -7.32 -13.34 -15.99
C LEU A 62 -8.73 -12.76 -15.83
N GLN A 63 -9.47 -13.20 -14.82
CA GLN A 63 -10.81 -12.67 -14.55
C GLN A 63 -10.75 -11.21 -14.11
N GLN A 64 -9.84 -10.86 -13.18
CA GLN A 64 -9.69 -9.48 -12.73
C GLN A 64 -9.28 -8.56 -13.89
N LEU A 65 -8.41 -9.02 -14.80
CA LEU A 65 -8.03 -8.27 -15.98
C LEU A 65 -9.23 -8.03 -16.91
N ALA A 66 -10.04 -9.06 -17.17
CA ALA A 66 -11.25 -8.94 -17.98
C ALA A 66 -12.25 -7.95 -17.34
N ASP A 67 -12.50 -8.08 -16.04
CA ASP A 67 -13.45 -7.25 -15.31
C ASP A 67 -13.02 -5.78 -15.32
N GLU A 68 -11.74 -5.51 -15.09
CA GLU A 68 -11.21 -4.14 -15.11
C GLU A 68 -11.26 -3.50 -16.49
N LEU A 69 -10.87 -4.22 -17.54
CA LEU A 69 -10.93 -3.69 -18.91
C LEU A 69 -12.38 -3.45 -19.37
N ASN A 70 -13.31 -4.34 -19.02
CA ASN A 70 -14.74 -4.12 -19.27
C ASN A 70 -15.27 -2.92 -18.49
N ARG A 71 -14.84 -2.73 -17.23
CA ARG A 71 -15.24 -1.62 -16.37
C ARG A 71 -14.85 -0.25 -16.93
N PHE A 72 -13.70 -0.14 -17.61
CA PHE A 72 -13.31 1.11 -18.28
C PHE A 72 -14.11 1.40 -19.56
N GLY A 73 -14.82 0.41 -20.10
CA GLY A 73 -15.80 0.58 -21.19
C GLY A 73 -15.18 0.75 -22.58
N ARG A 74 -13.84 0.75 -22.70
CA ARG A 74 -13.15 0.86 -23.99
C ARG A 74 -13.26 -0.42 -24.83
N PHE A 75 -13.28 -1.57 -24.18
CA PHE A 75 -13.27 -2.87 -24.82
C PHE A 75 -14.38 -3.76 -24.27
N LYS A 76 -14.91 -4.65 -25.10
CA LYS A 76 -15.65 -5.83 -24.65
C LYS A 76 -14.66 -6.97 -24.48
N VAL A 77 -14.43 -7.39 -23.24
CA VAL A 77 -13.37 -8.37 -22.91
C VAL A 77 -13.98 -9.69 -22.46
N SER A 78 -13.44 -10.80 -22.96
CA SER A 78 -13.83 -12.16 -22.56
C SER A 78 -12.62 -13.08 -22.40
N VAL A 79 -12.63 -13.91 -21.36
CA VAL A 79 -11.65 -14.97 -21.17
C VAL A 79 -12.13 -16.21 -21.93
N VAL A 80 -11.28 -16.74 -22.81
CA VAL A 80 -11.60 -17.89 -23.67
C VAL A 80 -10.43 -18.87 -23.71
N ASN A 81 -10.74 -20.16 -23.85
CA ASN A 81 -9.72 -21.21 -24.00
C ASN A 81 -9.31 -21.43 -25.45
N THR A 82 -10.11 -20.99 -26.41
CA THR A 82 -9.81 -21.07 -27.84
C THR A 82 -10.44 -19.87 -28.53
N LEU A 83 -9.87 -19.48 -29.66
CA LEU A 83 -10.45 -18.52 -30.59
C LEU A 83 -10.75 -19.25 -31.88
N ASP A 84 -12.01 -19.29 -32.27
CA ASP A 84 -12.47 -19.89 -33.52
C ASP A 84 -13.19 -18.86 -34.41
N GLY A 85 -13.44 -19.26 -35.66
CA GLY A 85 -14.13 -18.42 -36.65
C GLY A 85 -15.60 -18.13 -36.31
N SER A 86 -16.18 -18.77 -35.29
CA SER A 86 -17.54 -18.48 -34.84
C SER A 86 -17.59 -17.26 -33.92
N GLN A 87 -16.50 -16.98 -33.21
CA GLN A 87 -16.38 -15.86 -32.28
C GLN A 87 -15.91 -14.58 -32.95
N PHE A 88 -15.16 -14.70 -34.04
CA PHE A 88 -14.49 -13.61 -34.73
C PHE A 88 -14.29 -13.93 -36.22
N ASP A 89 -14.66 -12.99 -37.09
CA ASP A 89 -14.40 -13.07 -38.53
C ASP A 89 -13.16 -12.24 -38.88
N SER A 90 -12.04 -12.91 -39.15
CA SER A 90 -10.75 -12.28 -39.41
C SER A 90 -10.70 -11.46 -40.70
N GLU A 91 -11.65 -11.65 -41.61
CA GLU A 91 -11.72 -10.89 -42.86
C GLU A 91 -12.58 -9.63 -42.73
N LYS A 92 -13.35 -9.48 -41.65
CA LYS A 92 -14.30 -8.37 -41.47
C LYS A 92 -14.02 -7.47 -40.27
N GLU A 93 -13.42 -8.00 -39.22
CA GLU A 93 -13.12 -7.24 -38.02
C GLU A 93 -11.66 -7.40 -37.58
N THR A 94 -11.21 -6.48 -36.72
CA THR A 94 -9.93 -6.56 -36.02
C THR A 94 -10.20 -6.66 -34.53
N VAL A 95 -9.64 -7.68 -33.89
CA VAL A 95 -9.75 -7.91 -32.44
C VAL A 95 -8.37 -7.98 -31.82
N ALA A 96 -8.29 -7.82 -30.50
CA ALA A 96 -7.04 -8.01 -29.79
C ALA A 96 -7.04 -9.28 -28.93
N ILE A 97 -5.87 -9.88 -28.80
CA ILE A 97 -5.61 -11.06 -27.99
C ILE A 97 -4.62 -10.69 -26.89
N ILE A 98 -4.93 -11.12 -25.67
CA ILE A 98 -4.00 -11.12 -24.54
C ILE A 98 -3.55 -12.55 -24.27
N GLN A 99 -2.24 -12.75 -24.20
CA GLN A 99 -1.58 -14.03 -23.90
C GLN A 99 -0.26 -13.80 -23.15
N GLY A 100 0.30 -14.83 -22.52
CA GLY A 100 1.60 -14.73 -21.87
C GLY A 100 1.80 -15.71 -20.71
N GLU A 101 2.15 -15.20 -19.53
CA GLU A 101 2.51 -16.03 -18.36
C GLU A 101 2.08 -15.35 -17.06
N VAL A 102 1.61 -16.15 -16.10
CA VAL A 102 1.41 -15.75 -14.72
C VAL A 102 2.40 -16.50 -13.83
N ILE A 103 3.22 -15.73 -13.12
CA ILE A 103 4.22 -16.22 -12.18
C ILE A 103 3.78 -15.78 -10.79
N SER A 104 3.79 -16.70 -9.83
CA SER A 104 3.50 -16.33 -8.46
C SER A 104 4.23 -17.22 -7.48
N GLY A 105 4.51 -16.68 -6.30
CA GLY A 105 5.22 -17.42 -5.29
C GLY A 105 5.25 -16.71 -3.97
N GLY A 106 5.93 -17.33 -3.03
CA GLY A 106 6.15 -16.75 -1.74
C GLY A 106 7.21 -17.50 -0.98
N GLU A 107 7.69 -16.84 0.05
CA GLU A 107 8.72 -17.35 0.95
C GLU A 107 8.33 -17.04 2.38
N VAL A 108 8.58 -18.00 3.26
CA VAL A 108 8.49 -17.80 4.71
C VAL A 108 9.86 -18.04 5.30
N ASP A 109 10.36 -17.02 5.97
CA ASP A 109 11.52 -17.11 6.83
C ASP A 109 11.05 -17.20 8.29
N ARG A 110 11.52 -18.20 9.00
CA ARG A 110 11.25 -18.40 10.43
C ARG A 110 12.56 -18.39 11.17
N GLY A 111 12.60 -17.67 12.28
CA GLY A 111 13.79 -17.64 13.10
C GLY A 111 13.48 -17.17 14.49
N GLN A 112 14.55 -17.01 15.26
CA GLN A 112 14.50 -16.51 16.61
C GLN A 112 15.37 -15.27 16.69
N PHE A 113 14.82 -14.21 17.27
CA PHE A 113 15.54 -12.97 17.52
C PHE A 113 15.94 -12.93 18.99
N THR A 114 17.06 -12.28 19.28
CA THR A 114 17.50 -11.98 20.65
C THR A 114 17.56 -10.47 20.80
N ASP A 115 16.86 -9.92 21.79
CA ASP A 115 16.94 -8.50 22.12
C ASP A 115 17.19 -8.27 23.61
N LEU A 116 17.72 -7.09 23.92
CA LEU A 116 17.92 -6.62 25.28
C LEU A 116 16.69 -5.78 25.68
N ALA A 117 15.96 -6.25 26.68
CA ALA A 117 14.89 -5.53 27.34
C ALA A 117 15.38 -4.91 28.64
N THR A 118 14.79 -3.78 29.01
CA THR A 118 15.02 -3.15 30.33
C THR A 118 13.74 -3.28 31.14
N CYS A 119 13.86 -3.77 32.36
CA CYS A 119 12.77 -3.93 33.31
C CYS A 119 12.94 -2.89 34.40
N THR A 120 11.93 -2.07 34.59
CA THR A 120 11.99 -0.95 35.53
C THR A 120 11.01 -1.17 36.68
N GLY A 121 11.53 -1.07 37.91
CA GLY A 121 10.72 -1.13 39.13
C GLY A 121 10.02 0.19 39.43
N GLY A 122 8.93 0.16 40.21
CA GLY A 122 8.20 1.35 40.65
C GLY A 122 6.67 1.21 40.49
N ILE A 123 5.91 2.21 40.95
CA ILE A 123 4.43 2.23 40.84
C ILE A 123 3.99 2.22 39.35
N SER A 124 4.83 2.76 38.46
CA SER A 124 4.68 2.68 37.00
C SER A 124 5.11 1.34 36.37
N GLY A 125 5.88 0.52 37.10
CA GLY A 125 6.37 -0.80 36.69
C GLY A 125 5.48 -1.96 37.17
N ARG A 126 4.48 -1.67 38.02
CA ARG A 126 3.36 -2.57 38.30
C ARG A 126 2.25 -2.25 37.30
N LEU A 127 1.69 -3.27 36.65
CA LEU A 127 0.51 -3.15 35.79
C LEU A 127 -0.68 -2.62 36.62
N SER A 128 -0.76 -1.31 36.79
CA SER A 128 -1.99 -0.64 37.18
C SER A 128 -2.92 -0.67 35.97
N SER A 129 -4.14 -1.13 36.19
CA SER A 129 -5.20 -1.35 35.19
C SER A 129 -5.46 -0.16 34.26
N ALA A 130 -5.03 1.05 34.61
CA ALA A 130 -5.18 2.27 33.83
C ALA A 130 -4.11 2.48 32.74
N GLY A 131 -2.93 1.85 32.85
CA GLY A 131 -1.83 2.00 31.88
C GLY A 131 -1.82 0.99 30.73
N ALA A 132 -2.70 -0.01 30.77
CA ALA A 132 -2.75 -1.08 29.77
C ALA A 132 -3.23 -0.62 28.37
N ALA A 133 -3.93 0.52 28.30
CA ALA A 133 -4.54 1.01 27.06
C ALA A 133 -3.54 1.68 26.09
N THR A 134 -2.38 2.13 26.56
CA THR A 134 -1.39 2.87 25.76
C THR A 134 -0.07 2.12 25.55
N ILE A 135 0.06 0.89 26.08
CA ILE A 135 1.22 0.05 25.79
C ILE A 135 1.01 -0.51 24.38
N THR A 136 1.64 0.17 23.41
CA THR A 136 1.86 -0.32 22.06
C THR A 136 2.20 -1.81 22.08
N ASN A 137 1.73 -2.59 21.09
CA ASN A 137 1.82 -4.05 20.87
C ASN A 137 3.15 -4.81 21.18
N GLU A 138 4.14 -4.18 21.82
CA GLU A 138 5.32 -4.80 22.41
C GLU A 138 4.89 -5.84 23.46
N ALA A 139 5.29 -7.10 23.25
CA ALA A 139 5.03 -8.15 24.22
C ALA A 139 5.80 -7.87 25.51
N ILE A 140 5.05 -7.90 26.62
CA ILE A 140 5.54 -7.61 27.96
C ILE A 140 6.03 -8.92 28.58
N THR A 141 7.27 -8.96 29.07
CA THR A 141 7.75 -10.02 29.97
C THR A 141 7.93 -9.46 31.38
N LEU A 142 7.97 -10.35 32.38
CA LEU A 142 8.27 -10.00 33.76
C LEU A 142 9.66 -10.55 34.11
N ASP A 143 10.44 -9.82 34.90
CA ASP A 143 11.66 -10.38 35.49
C ASP A 143 11.32 -11.41 36.59
N ASN A 144 12.20 -12.39 36.79
CA ASN A 144 11.98 -13.48 37.74
C ASN A 144 12.27 -13.06 39.19
N TRP A 145 13.01 -11.98 39.42
CA TRP A 145 13.36 -11.55 40.78
C TRP A 145 12.23 -10.77 41.45
N ARG A 146 11.78 -9.66 40.83
CA ARG A 146 10.85 -8.71 41.49
C ARG A 146 9.51 -8.56 40.77
N GLY A 147 9.30 -9.26 39.66
CA GLY A 147 8.10 -9.15 38.82
C GLY A 147 7.98 -7.81 38.10
N TYR A 148 9.10 -7.17 37.75
CA TYR A 148 9.13 -5.92 37.01
C TYR A 148 8.80 -6.12 35.54
N VAL A 149 7.99 -5.21 35.00
CA VAL A 149 7.63 -5.17 33.58
C VAL A 149 8.84 -4.82 32.72
N CYS A 150 9.22 -5.73 31.83
CA CYS A 150 10.32 -5.59 30.88
C CYS A 150 9.80 -5.07 29.54
N ARG A 151 10.40 -3.98 29.05
CA ARG A 151 10.06 -3.36 27.75
C ARG A 151 11.26 -3.32 26.82
N ARG A 152 10.97 -3.23 25.51
CA ARG A 152 12.02 -3.01 24.52
C ARG A 152 12.55 -1.59 24.70
N GLY A 153 13.87 -1.41 24.74
CA GLY A 153 14.47 -0.08 24.78
C GLY A 153 14.26 0.65 23.45
N THR A 154 13.17 1.40 23.30
CA THR A 154 12.96 2.32 22.18
C THR A 154 13.19 3.76 22.65
N PHE A 155 13.72 4.62 21.77
CA PHE A 155 14.07 6.01 22.10
C PHE A 155 12.88 6.80 22.65
N ALA A 156 11.67 6.55 22.12
CA ALA A 156 10.42 7.18 22.58
C ALA A 156 9.97 6.70 23.97
N GLY A 157 10.18 5.41 24.30
CA GLY A 157 9.90 4.86 25.63
C GLY A 157 10.79 5.49 26.70
N ASN A 158 12.07 5.69 26.38
CA ASN A 158 13.04 6.34 27.28
C ASN A 158 12.67 7.80 27.58
N THR A 159 12.12 8.55 26.62
CA THR A 159 11.70 9.96 26.84
C THR A 159 10.44 10.09 27.70
N ALA A 160 9.47 9.20 27.53
CA ALA A 160 8.27 9.19 28.37
C ALA A 160 8.60 8.78 29.82
N GLU A 161 9.52 7.82 29.98
CA GLU A 161 10.03 7.41 31.28
C GLU A 161 10.84 8.52 31.96
N LEU A 162 11.62 9.29 31.18
CA LEU A 162 12.32 10.48 31.67
C LEU A 162 11.32 11.54 32.19
N ALA A 163 10.28 11.83 31.42
CA ALA A 163 9.25 12.81 31.78
C ALA A 163 8.48 12.42 33.04
N LEU A 164 8.08 11.15 33.16
CA LEU A 164 7.46 10.61 34.37
C LEU A 164 8.42 10.67 35.57
N SER A 165 9.68 10.26 35.40
CA SER A 165 10.68 10.31 36.47
C SER A 165 10.94 11.74 36.97
N SER A 166 10.96 12.73 36.06
CA SER A 166 11.11 14.15 36.42
C SER A 166 9.86 14.70 37.13
N ALA A 167 8.66 14.27 36.74
CA ALA A 167 7.44 14.69 37.42
C ALA A 167 7.38 14.18 38.87
N PHE A 168 7.86 12.95 39.12
CA PHE A 168 7.92 12.40 40.48
C PHE A 168 9.05 12.99 41.32
N SER A 169 10.19 13.37 40.73
CA SER A 169 11.24 14.08 41.48
C SER A 169 10.79 15.47 41.91
N MET A 170 9.98 16.16 41.09
CA MET A 170 9.35 17.43 41.46
C MET A 170 8.27 17.28 42.55
N ALA A 171 7.75 16.06 42.76
CA ALA A 171 6.75 15.77 43.80
C ALA A 171 7.35 15.38 45.16
N GLY A 172 8.67 15.54 45.36
CA GLY A 172 9.33 15.32 46.66
C GLY A 172 9.51 13.86 47.07
N LEU A 173 9.30 12.91 46.15
CA LEU A 173 9.66 11.50 46.34
C LEU A 173 11.17 11.35 46.12
N ASN A 174 11.95 11.55 47.17
CA ASN A 174 13.41 11.49 47.11
C ASN A 174 13.91 10.13 46.58
N ASP A 175 14.79 10.23 45.59
CA ASP A 175 15.68 9.26 44.96
C ASP A 175 15.68 7.83 45.50
N VAL A 176 14.91 6.99 44.82
CA VAL A 176 15.43 5.67 44.45
C VAL A 176 15.32 5.62 42.94
N ILE A 177 16.45 5.80 42.24
CA ILE A 177 16.55 5.43 40.83
C ILE A 177 15.98 4.02 40.75
N PRO A 178 14.84 3.80 40.09
CA PRO A 178 14.20 2.52 40.12
C PRO A 178 15.19 1.47 39.62
N PRO A 179 15.37 0.35 40.33
CA PRO A 179 16.34 -0.66 39.93
C PRO A 179 16.03 -1.08 38.50
N LYS A 180 16.99 -0.85 37.60
CA LYS A 180 16.90 -1.23 36.20
C LYS A 180 17.48 -2.63 36.06
N ASN A 181 16.62 -3.62 35.91
CA ASN A 181 17.08 -4.95 35.54
C ASN A 181 17.18 -5.01 34.03
N GLN A 182 18.22 -5.65 33.51
CA GLN A 182 18.39 -5.89 32.09
C GLN A 182 18.12 -7.35 31.82
N VAL A 183 17.24 -7.63 30.86
CA VAL A 183 16.86 -8.98 30.50
C VAL A 183 17.17 -9.21 29.04
N VAL A 184 18.01 -10.19 28.76
CA VAL A 184 18.16 -10.73 27.42
C VAL A 184 17.01 -11.70 27.21
N ARG A 185 16.15 -11.38 26.24
CA ARG A 185 15.01 -12.20 25.87
C ARG A 185 15.15 -12.68 24.43
N ILE A 186 14.54 -13.82 24.18
CA ILE A 186 14.38 -14.38 22.84
C ILE A 186 12.91 -14.38 22.49
N TYR A 187 12.62 -14.23 21.20
CA TYR A 187 11.28 -14.42 20.65
C TYR A 187 11.39 -14.94 19.23
N ASP A 188 10.42 -15.75 18.85
CA ASP A 188 10.30 -16.30 17.52
C ASP A 188 9.64 -15.27 16.58
N TYR A 189 10.18 -15.20 15.37
CA TYR A 189 9.69 -14.32 14.32
C TYR A 189 9.42 -15.11 13.05
N LYS A 190 8.58 -14.50 12.23
CA LYS A 190 8.17 -15.04 10.95
C LYS A 190 8.02 -13.91 9.94
N ASN A 191 8.84 -13.93 8.90
CA ASN A 191 8.74 -13.02 7.77
C ASN A 191 8.06 -13.75 6.62
N ILE A 192 7.00 -13.16 6.09
CA ILE A 192 6.23 -13.70 4.99
C ILE A 192 6.39 -12.75 3.81
N SER A 193 6.86 -13.28 2.70
CA SER A 193 6.93 -12.61 1.41
C SER A 193 6.01 -13.32 0.42
N LEU A 194 5.19 -12.58 -0.29
CA LEU A 194 4.37 -13.07 -1.40
C LEU A 194 4.62 -12.17 -2.61
N PHE A 195 4.67 -12.76 -3.80
CA PHE A 195 4.79 -11.99 -5.03
C PHE A 195 3.90 -12.58 -6.13
N ALA A 196 3.52 -11.70 -7.04
CA ALA A 196 2.82 -12.02 -8.27
C ALA A 196 3.46 -11.23 -9.40
N GLN A 197 3.60 -11.85 -10.55
CA GLN A 197 4.08 -11.24 -11.78
C GLN A 197 3.21 -11.72 -12.94
N ALA A 198 2.88 -10.81 -13.83
CA ALA A 198 2.16 -11.08 -15.06
C ALA A 198 2.99 -10.57 -16.24
N ASN A 199 3.30 -11.49 -17.15
CA ASN A 199 3.96 -11.19 -18.40
C ASN A 199 2.91 -11.29 -19.50
N PHE A 200 2.44 -10.18 -20.04
CA PHE A 200 1.39 -10.17 -21.05
C PHE A 200 1.83 -9.48 -22.34
N SER A 201 1.39 -10.06 -23.45
CA SER A 201 1.41 -9.42 -24.76
C SER A 201 0.00 -9.05 -25.18
N PHE A 202 -0.14 -7.92 -25.87
CA PHE A 202 -1.39 -7.42 -26.44
C PHE A 202 -1.21 -7.34 -27.95
N ASN A 203 -1.87 -8.25 -28.67
CA ASN A 203 -1.69 -8.44 -30.10
C ASN A 203 -2.99 -8.18 -30.84
N MET A 204 -2.98 -7.36 -31.88
CA MET A 204 -4.08 -7.24 -32.81
C MET A 204 -4.04 -8.36 -33.85
N ILE A 205 -5.21 -8.89 -34.18
CA ILE A 205 -5.39 -9.88 -35.25
C ILE A 205 -6.66 -9.56 -36.06
N GLY A 206 -6.66 -9.93 -37.34
CA GLY A 206 -7.76 -9.67 -38.28
C GLY A 206 -7.21 -9.15 -39.59
N LEU A 207 -7.75 -8.01 -40.04
CA LEU A 207 -7.29 -7.27 -41.22
C LEU A 207 -5.81 -6.87 -41.14
N SER A 208 -5.30 -6.65 -39.93
CA SER A 208 -3.89 -6.45 -39.64
C SER A 208 -3.45 -7.33 -38.47
N ARG A 209 -2.16 -7.68 -38.45
CA ARG A 209 -1.53 -8.40 -37.36
C ARG A 209 -0.37 -7.58 -36.83
N GLU A 210 -0.47 -7.15 -35.58
CA GLU A 210 0.52 -6.30 -34.95
C GLU A 210 0.57 -6.54 -33.45
N THR A 211 1.77 -6.59 -32.88
CA THR A 211 1.95 -6.58 -31.43
C THR A 211 2.02 -5.15 -30.94
N LEU A 212 1.00 -4.71 -30.20
CA LEU A 212 0.93 -3.35 -29.70
C LEU A 212 1.71 -3.14 -28.40
N ALA A 213 1.75 -4.15 -27.53
CA ALA A 213 2.46 -4.07 -26.26
C ALA A 213 2.95 -5.44 -25.79
N ILE A 214 4.12 -5.46 -25.16
CA ILE A 214 4.61 -6.59 -24.36
C ILE A 214 5.09 -6.01 -23.03
N ARG A 215 4.59 -6.54 -21.93
CA ARG A 215 4.90 -6.03 -20.59
C ARG A 215 5.06 -7.15 -19.57
N ALA A 216 6.03 -6.95 -18.69
CA ALA A 216 6.16 -7.68 -17.45
C ALA A 216 5.88 -6.70 -16.30
N ASP A 217 4.90 -7.02 -15.47
CA ASP A 217 4.55 -6.23 -14.29
C ASP A 217 4.49 -7.15 -13.07
N SER A 218 4.93 -6.64 -11.91
CA SER A 218 5.03 -7.43 -10.69
C SER A 218 4.62 -6.65 -9.45
N ALA A 219 4.07 -7.34 -8.47
CA ALA A 219 3.81 -6.80 -7.14
C ALA A 219 4.29 -7.76 -6.06
N SER A 220 4.70 -7.20 -4.92
CA SER A 220 5.11 -7.96 -3.74
C SER A 220 4.43 -7.46 -2.47
N PHE A 221 4.31 -8.37 -1.52
CA PHE A 221 3.79 -8.15 -0.19
C PHE A 221 4.76 -8.76 0.81
N GLY A 222 5.16 -7.96 1.81
CA GLY A 222 6.03 -8.40 2.89
C GLY A 222 5.39 -8.11 4.24
N ARG A 223 5.42 -9.07 5.16
CA ARG A 223 4.98 -8.89 6.54
C ARG A 223 5.94 -9.57 7.50
N SER A 224 6.42 -8.82 8.48
CA SER A 224 7.09 -9.36 9.67
C SER A 224 6.06 -9.60 10.76
N ILE A 225 6.03 -10.82 11.30
CA ILE A 225 5.18 -11.22 12.42
C ILE A 225 6.10 -11.66 13.56
N THR A 226 5.80 -11.17 14.75
CA THR A 226 6.46 -11.63 15.98
C THR A 226 5.46 -12.46 16.77
N GLU A 227 5.85 -13.66 17.18
CA GLU A 227 5.00 -14.55 17.96
C GLU A 227 4.95 -14.08 19.41
N LYS A 228 3.85 -13.43 19.79
CA LYS A 228 3.72 -12.78 21.10
C LYS A 228 3.90 -13.74 22.29
N ASP A 229 3.54 -15.01 22.12
CA ASP A 229 3.63 -16.01 23.18
C ASP A 229 4.99 -16.73 23.23
N SER A 230 5.89 -16.41 22.28
CA SER A 230 7.24 -17.01 22.21
C SER A 230 8.27 -16.30 23.08
N TYR A 231 7.92 -15.14 23.66
CA TYR A 231 8.86 -14.34 24.43
C TYR A 231 9.32 -15.09 25.68
N ARG A 232 10.63 -15.30 25.78
CA ARG A 232 11.27 -15.97 26.93
C ARG A 232 12.48 -15.19 27.41
N ASN A 233 12.55 -14.96 28.71
CA ASN A 233 13.75 -14.43 29.34
C ASN A 233 14.80 -15.54 29.42
N ILE A 234 15.99 -15.31 28.86
CA ILE A 234 17.09 -16.29 28.86
C ILE A 234 18.16 -15.91 29.86
N LYS A 235 18.39 -14.60 30.03
CA LYS A 235 19.35 -14.12 31.02
C LYS A 235 18.86 -12.82 31.63
N GLU A 236 18.93 -12.76 32.95
CA GLU A 236 18.55 -11.59 33.71
C GLU A 236 19.79 -11.05 34.43
N SER A 237 19.96 -9.73 34.39
CA SER A 237 20.97 -8.99 35.11
C SER A 237 20.26 -8.05 36.05
N HIS A 238 20.41 -8.30 37.35
CA HIS A 238 19.73 -7.52 38.37
C HIS A 238 20.65 -6.46 38.95
N LEU A 239 20.15 -5.24 39.06
CA LEU A 239 20.80 -4.19 39.82
C LEU A 239 20.50 -4.47 41.30
N ILE A 240 21.49 -4.99 42.03
CA ILE A 240 21.39 -5.22 43.47
C ILE A 240 21.35 -3.86 44.14
N SER A 241 20.15 -3.43 44.53
CA SER A 241 19.94 -2.24 45.36
C SER A 241 20.66 -2.43 46.70
N LEU A 242 21.30 -1.35 47.16
CA LEU A 242 22.20 -1.20 48.32
C LEU A 242 21.54 -1.47 49.70
N THR A 243 20.88 -2.61 49.88
CA THR A 243 20.36 -3.04 51.20
C THR A 243 21.21 -4.14 51.86
N LEU A 244 22.29 -4.59 51.21
CA LEU A 244 23.38 -5.34 51.85
C LEU A 244 24.49 -4.33 52.17
N GLY A 245 24.54 -3.95 53.44
CA GLY A 245 25.30 -2.82 53.96
C GLY A 245 26.80 -2.87 53.67
N SER A 246 27.35 -1.66 53.45
CA SER A 246 28.71 -1.19 53.77
C SER A 246 29.96 -1.97 53.32
N LEU A 247 29.87 -3.13 52.67
CA LEU A 247 31.04 -3.95 52.32
C LEU A 247 31.44 -3.93 50.83
N ILE A 248 30.64 -3.32 49.95
CA ILE A 248 30.95 -3.23 48.50
C ILE A 248 31.21 -1.76 48.06
N SER A 249 31.16 -0.80 48.99
CA SER A 249 31.32 0.63 48.70
C SER A 249 32.72 1.08 48.25
N ILE A 250 33.70 0.17 48.15
CA ILE A 250 35.10 0.51 47.84
C ILE A 250 35.45 0.31 46.36
N THR A 251 34.63 -0.43 45.59
CA THR A 251 34.85 -0.54 44.13
C THR A 251 33.73 0.19 43.39
N ARG A 252 34.02 1.40 42.90
CA ARG A 252 33.29 2.10 41.82
C ARG A 252 33.43 1.36 40.48
N ILE A 253 33.33 0.04 40.51
CA ILE A 253 33.31 -0.78 39.32
C ILE A 253 31.88 -1.28 39.27
N PRO A 254 31.06 -0.84 38.28
CA PRO A 254 29.81 -1.53 38.03
C PRO A 254 30.18 -3.00 37.91
N ILE A 255 29.55 -3.88 38.69
CA ILE A 255 29.72 -5.32 38.52
C ILE A 255 29.09 -5.60 37.16
N PHE A 256 29.89 -5.42 36.12
CA PHE A 256 29.62 -5.88 34.79
C PHE A 256 29.29 -7.35 34.94
N PRO A 257 28.19 -7.84 34.36
CA PRO A 257 28.09 -9.27 34.17
C PRO A 257 29.37 -9.65 33.41
N ILE A 258 30.14 -10.59 33.98
CA ILE A 258 31.31 -11.18 33.33
C ILE A 258 30.92 -11.38 31.87
N PRO A 259 31.65 -10.75 30.94
CA PRO A 259 31.41 -10.92 29.54
C PRO A 259 31.79 -12.36 29.26
N ASN A 260 30.83 -13.28 29.36
CA ASN A 260 30.78 -14.28 28.32
C ASN A 260 30.61 -13.46 27.05
N ARG A 261 31.74 -13.18 26.40
CA ARG A 261 31.86 -12.62 25.04
C ARG A 261 30.92 -13.34 24.07
N GLN A 262 30.48 -14.55 24.43
CA GLN A 262 29.47 -15.35 23.75
C GLN A 262 28.03 -14.79 23.80
N ILE A 263 27.68 -13.90 24.74
CA ILE A 263 26.30 -13.41 24.95
C ILE A 263 26.15 -11.93 24.54
N ALA A 264 27.21 -11.12 24.61
CA ALA A 264 27.20 -9.70 24.24
C ALA A 264 27.76 -9.40 22.83
N LEU A 265 28.43 -10.37 22.21
CA LEU A 265 28.14 -10.56 20.80
C LEU A 265 26.76 -11.21 20.80
N ALA A 266 25.78 -10.56 20.17
CA ALA A 266 25.01 -11.31 19.18
C ALA A 266 26.08 -12.11 18.45
N SER A 267 26.21 -13.40 18.76
CA SER A 267 26.88 -14.27 17.85
C SER A 267 26.02 -14.10 16.62
N ARG A 268 26.45 -13.17 15.74
CA ARG A 268 26.31 -13.29 14.31
C ARG A 268 26.39 -14.78 14.12
N SER A 269 25.24 -15.38 13.86
CA SER A 269 25.10 -16.32 12.77
C SER A 269 26.48 -16.81 12.40
N ASN A 270 26.96 -17.89 13.04
CA ASN A 270 28.29 -18.45 12.82
C ASN A 270 28.62 -18.23 11.33
N PRO A 271 29.53 -17.32 10.94
CA PRO A 271 29.60 -16.88 9.55
C PRO A 271 30.07 -18.01 8.61
N LYS A 272 30.51 -19.14 9.18
CA LYS A 272 30.84 -20.38 8.48
C LYS A 272 29.65 -21.34 8.32
N LYS A 273 28.54 -21.15 9.04
CA LYS A 273 27.27 -21.82 8.80
C LYS A 273 26.36 -20.85 8.08
N ILE A 274 26.20 -21.07 6.77
CA ILE A 274 25.11 -20.46 6.02
C ILE A 274 23.82 -20.88 6.74
N PHE A 275 23.13 -19.93 7.39
CA PHE A 275 21.91 -20.22 8.16
C PHE A 275 20.81 -20.79 7.24
N TYR A 276 20.86 -20.37 5.97
CA TYR A 276 20.14 -20.99 4.87
C TYR A 276 21.02 -22.08 4.27
N GLY A 277 20.62 -23.35 4.37
CA GLY A 277 21.24 -24.39 3.56
C GLY A 277 21.05 -24.11 2.06
N PRO A 278 21.60 -24.93 1.15
CA PRO A 278 21.34 -24.81 -0.29
C PRO A 278 19.86 -25.01 -0.68
N LYS A 279 18.99 -25.35 0.28
CA LYS A 279 17.55 -25.46 0.10
C LYS A 279 16.93 -24.08 0.23
N GLY A 280 16.12 -23.67 -0.75
CA GLY A 280 15.37 -22.43 -0.73
C GLY A 280 14.41 -22.33 0.47
N LEU A 281 13.95 -21.11 0.76
CA LEU A 281 12.97 -20.86 1.80
C LEU A 281 11.66 -21.61 1.53
N ALA A 282 10.93 -21.92 2.60
CA ALA A 282 9.68 -22.65 2.48
C ALA A 282 8.60 -21.77 1.83
N ILE A 283 7.78 -22.34 0.96
CA ILE A 283 6.62 -21.66 0.39
C ILE A 283 5.56 -21.45 1.49
N PRO A 284 4.92 -20.26 1.60
CA PRO A 284 3.89 -19.98 2.58
C PRO A 284 2.72 -20.96 2.52
N GLY A 285 2.55 -21.72 3.60
CA GLY A 285 1.47 -22.68 3.82
C GLY A 285 0.15 -22.02 4.21
N ILE A 286 -0.85 -22.87 4.47
CA ILE A 286 -2.22 -22.46 4.84
C ILE A 286 -2.26 -21.81 6.24
N TYR A 287 -1.35 -22.20 7.13
CA TYR A 287 -1.25 -21.68 8.50
C TYR A 287 -0.35 -20.44 8.60
N ASP A 288 0.24 -19.97 7.50
CA ASP A 288 1.17 -18.84 7.55
C ASP A 288 0.49 -17.48 7.59
N LEU A 289 -0.65 -17.36 6.92
CA LEU A 289 -1.56 -16.22 7.01
C LEU A 289 -2.99 -16.75 7.25
N PRO A 290 -3.82 -16.08 8.07
CA PRO A 290 -5.22 -16.42 8.19
C PRO A 290 -5.89 -16.49 6.80
N PRO A 291 -6.76 -17.47 6.50
CA PRO A 291 -7.28 -17.65 5.15
C PRO A 291 -7.98 -16.42 4.54
N LYS A 292 -8.73 -15.67 5.37
CA LYS A 292 -9.38 -14.42 4.95
C LYS A 292 -8.35 -13.33 4.61
N GLU A 293 -7.29 -13.23 5.41
CA GLU A 293 -6.21 -12.28 5.17
C GLU A 293 -5.43 -12.64 3.90
N LYS A 294 -5.07 -13.92 3.74
CA LYS A 294 -4.38 -14.42 2.55
C LYS A 294 -5.15 -14.08 1.26
N ARG A 295 -6.46 -14.28 1.25
CA ARG A 295 -7.33 -13.92 0.11
C ARG A 295 -7.28 -12.43 -0.20
N ASN A 296 -7.38 -11.57 0.82
CA ASN A 296 -7.31 -10.12 0.64
C ASN A 296 -5.94 -9.66 0.10
N VAL A 297 -4.85 -10.25 0.63
CA VAL A 297 -3.49 -9.96 0.17
C VAL A 297 -3.32 -10.38 -1.28
N ILE A 298 -3.78 -11.58 -1.66
CA ILE A 298 -3.73 -12.06 -3.05
C ILE A 298 -4.53 -11.13 -3.98
N GLN A 299 -5.75 -10.74 -3.60
CA GLN A 299 -6.56 -9.81 -4.39
C GLN A 299 -5.83 -8.47 -4.61
N GLN A 300 -5.19 -7.93 -3.58
CA GLN A 300 -4.41 -6.69 -3.70
C GLN A 300 -3.15 -6.87 -4.57
N LEU A 301 -2.46 -8.00 -4.44
CA LEU A 301 -1.30 -8.34 -5.28
C LEU A 301 -1.70 -8.41 -6.75
N VAL A 302 -2.77 -9.14 -7.08
CA VAL A 302 -3.30 -9.24 -8.45
C VAL A 302 -3.65 -7.87 -8.99
N LYS A 303 -4.39 -7.06 -8.23
CA LYS A 303 -4.78 -5.71 -8.66
C LYS A 303 -3.56 -4.82 -8.95
N ARG A 304 -2.55 -4.82 -8.08
CA ARG A 304 -1.33 -4.03 -8.26
C ARG A 304 -0.49 -4.53 -9.45
N THR A 305 -0.44 -5.84 -9.65
CA THR A 305 0.28 -6.45 -10.77
C THR A 305 -0.33 -6.01 -12.11
N LEU A 306 -1.65 -5.95 -12.21
CA LEU A 306 -2.36 -5.62 -13.45
C LEU A 306 -2.43 -4.11 -13.76
N GLU A 307 -2.30 -3.25 -12.76
CA GLU A 307 -2.52 -1.80 -12.87
C GLU A 307 -1.70 -1.15 -14.00
N SER A 308 -0.42 -1.50 -14.08
CA SER A 308 0.53 -0.95 -15.05
C SER A 308 0.25 -1.44 -16.49
N PHE A 309 -0.09 -2.72 -16.66
CA PHE A 309 -0.49 -3.29 -17.94
C PHE A 309 -1.79 -2.65 -18.46
N ILE A 310 -2.82 -2.59 -17.62
CA ILE A 310 -4.11 -1.97 -17.95
C ILE A 310 -3.94 -0.52 -18.38
N ARG A 311 -3.20 0.29 -17.62
CA ARG A 311 -2.89 1.69 -17.97
C ARG A 311 -2.12 1.83 -19.28
N THR A 312 -1.40 0.78 -19.68
CA THR A 312 -0.68 0.79 -20.95
C THR A 312 -1.65 0.73 -22.12
N ILE A 313 -2.65 -0.16 -22.05
CA ILE A 313 -3.53 -0.48 -23.19
C ILE A 313 -4.92 0.16 -23.15
N SER A 314 -5.38 0.62 -21.98
CA SER A 314 -6.73 1.15 -21.77
C SER A 314 -6.67 2.51 -21.07
N PRO A 315 -7.58 3.44 -21.44
CA PRO A 315 -7.86 4.59 -20.60
C PRO A 315 -8.21 4.13 -19.19
N TYR A 316 -7.84 4.94 -18.21
CA TYR A 316 -8.03 4.62 -16.80
C TYR A 316 -8.58 5.81 -16.02
N LYS A 317 -9.44 5.50 -15.06
CA LYS A 317 -10.06 6.52 -14.20
C LYS A 317 -9.06 7.07 -13.18
N GLN A 318 -9.04 8.38 -13.05
CA GLN A 318 -8.27 9.11 -12.04
C GLN A 318 -9.12 10.25 -11.47
N MET A 319 -9.09 10.42 -10.16
CA MET A 319 -9.65 11.62 -9.52
C MET A 319 -8.72 12.80 -9.79
N VAL A 320 -9.28 13.88 -10.33
CA VAL A 320 -8.55 15.13 -10.54
C VAL A 320 -9.27 16.27 -9.86
N ASN A 321 -8.48 17.25 -9.44
CA ASN A 321 -8.98 18.53 -8.99
C ASN A 321 -9.09 19.40 -10.24
N ALA A 322 -10.32 19.66 -10.71
CA ALA A 322 -10.54 20.57 -11.81
C ALA A 322 -11.74 21.48 -11.51
N GLU A 323 -11.68 22.70 -12.04
CA GLU A 323 -12.80 23.64 -11.96
C GLU A 323 -13.91 23.13 -12.88
N ILE A 324 -15.14 23.09 -12.38
CA ILE A 324 -16.34 22.83 -13.17
C ILE A 324 -17.07 24.15 -13.28
N ALA A 325 -17.32 24.62 -14.50
CA ALA A 325 -17.99 25.90 -14.68
C ALA A 325 -19.43 25.82 -14.15
N GLU A 326 -19.76 26.74 -13.23
CA GLU A 326 -21.11 26.87 -12.68
C GLU A 326 -21.94 27.79 -13.57
N GLY A 327 -23.16 27.37 -13.94
CA GLY A 327 -24.01 28.07 -14.89
C GLY A 327 -24.14 27.32 -16.22
N GLY A 328 -24.30 28.06 -17.32
CA GLY A 328 -24.62 27.50 -18.63
C GLY A 328 -26.10 27.15 -18.77
N ARG A 329 -26.59 27.16 -20.00
CA ARG A 329 -27.99 26.83 -20.31
C ARG A 329 -28.29 25.36 -20.01
N ALA A 330 -27.29 24.48 -20.11
CA ALA A 330 -27.42 23.05 -19.79
C ALA A 330 -27.46 22.75 -18.28
N LYS A 331 -26.91 23.64 -17.44
CA LYS A 331 -26.67 23.38 -15.99
C LYS A 331 -26.01 22.02 -15.72
N ALA A 332 -25.14 21.57 -16.63
CA ALA A 332 -24.57 20.22 -16.63
C ALA A 332 -23.48 19.99 -15.56
N GLY A 333 -23.00 21.04 -14.89
CA GLY A 333 -21.90 20.94 -13.93
C GLY A 333 -22.15 19.93 -12.79
N ASN A 334 -23.40 19.83 -12.30
CA ASN A 334 -23.74 18.85 -11.25
C ASN A 334 -23.61 17.40 -11.74
N LEU A 335 -23.94 17.12 -13.01
CA LEU A 335 -23.78 15.79 -13.58
C LEU A 335 -22.31 15.40 -13.72
N LEU A 336 -21.42 16.35 -14.00
CA LEU A 336 -19.97 16.12 -14.00
C LEU A 336 -19.45 15.83 -12.58
N LYS A 337 -19.91 16.58 -11.57
CA LYS A 337 -19.61 16.32 -10.15
C LYS A 337 -20.05 14.91 -9.70
N GLU A 338 -21.18 14.43 -10.24
CA GLU A 338 -21.70 13.07 -9.99
C GLU A 338 -21.03 11.97 -10.85
N GLY A 339 -20.05 12.30 -11.69
CA GLY A 339 -19.38 11.33 -12.58
C GLY A 339 -20.22 10.87 -13.79
N LYS A 340 -21.33 11.56 -14.10
CA LYS A 340 -22.25 11.24 -15.20
C LYS A 340 -21.87 11.98 -16.49
N ALA A 341 -20.61 11.86 -16.90
CA ALA A 341 -20.02 12.60 -18.03
C ALA A 341 -20.79 12.43 -19.35
N GLN A 342 -21.24 11.22 -19.69
CA GLN A 342 -22.02 10.97 -20.91
C GLN A 342 -23.38 11.67 -20.92
N LYS A 343 -24.03 11.80 -19.75
CA LYS A 343 -25.32 12.50 -19.64
C LYS A 343 -25.13 14.01 -19.75
N ALA A 344 -24.09 14.54 -19.09
CA ALA A 344 -23.69 15.93 -19.25
C ALA A 344 -23.42 16.28 -20.72
N ARG A 345 -22.65 15.43 -21.43
CA ARG A 345 -22.35 15.61 -22.85
C ARG A 345 -23.62 15.73 -23.69
N LYS A 346 -24.54 14.77 -23.58
CA LYS A 346 -25.81 14.76 -24.34
C LYS A 346 -26.63 16.03 -24.14
N ILE A 347 -26.81 16.46 -22.88
CA ILE A 347 -27.61 17.65 -22.56
C ILE A 347 -26.98 18.92 -23.15
N ILE A 348 -25.66 19.04 -23.13
CA ILE A 348 -24.96 20.19 -23.72
C ILE A 348 -25.05 20.13 -25.26
N GLU A 349 -24.90 18.94 -25.85
CA GLU A 349 -24.96 18.75 -27.30
C GLU A 349 -26.33 19.05 -27.90
N GLU A 350 -27.42 18.79 -27.16
CA GLU A 350 -28.79 19.14 -27.53
C GLU A 350 -29.02 20.65 -27.69
N ILE A 351 -28.15 21.48 -27.10
CA ILE A 351 -28.18 22.93 -27.28
C ILE A 351 -27.49 23.27 -28.62
N PRO A 352 -28.16 24.01 -29.53
CA PRO A 352 -27.55 24.50 -30.76
C PRO A 352 -26.25 25.27 -30.46
N GLN A 353 -25.24 25.13 -31.31
CA GLN A 353 -23.90 25.66 -31.04
C GLN A 353 -23.92 27.18 -30.83
N GLU A 354 -24.76 27.92 -31.56
CA GLU A 354 -24.88 29.39 -31.48
C GLU A 354 -25.55 29.84 -30.17
N LYS A 355 -26.18 28.90 -29.45
CA LYS A 355 -26.96 29.13 -28.23
C LYS A 355 -26.25 28.66 -26.96
N ARG A 356 -25.06 28.08 -27.08
CA ARG A 356 -24.23 27.60 -25.96
C ARG A 356 -23.49 28.76 -25.32
N GLU A 357 -23.54 28.80 -23.99
CA GLU A 357 -22.75 29.75 -23.21
C GLU A 357 -21.30 29.24 -23.05
N SER A 358 -20.37 30.10 -22.61
CA SER A 358 -18.97 29.71 -22.42
C SER A 358 -18.81 28.56 -21.41
N GLN A 359 -19.67 28.53 -20.39
CA GLN A 359 -19.74 27.44 -19.42
C GLN A 359 -20.20 26.12 -20.04
N ASP A 360 -21.12 26.17 -21.01
CA ASP A 360 -21.58 24.98 -21.74
C ASP A 360 -20.42 24.41 -22.58
N TRP A 361 -19.63 25.26 -23.26
CA TRP A 361 -18.45 24.83 -24.02
C TRP A 361 -17.36 24.22 -23.15
N TYR A 362 -17.00 24.88 -22.04
CA TYR A 362 -15.98 24.37 -21.13
C TYR A 362 -16.42 23.03 -20.48
N ASN A 363 -17.67 22.95 -20.02
CA ASN A 363 -18.22 21.71 -19.47
C ASN A 363 -18.37 20.61 -20.53
N LEU A 364 -18.54 20.96 -21.81
CA LEU A 364 -18.52 20.01 -22.92
C LEU A 364 -17.13 19.39 -23.04
N GLY A 365 -16.06 20.20 -23.06
CA GLY A 365 -14.67 19.71 -23.05
C GLY A 365 -14.39 18.76 -21.89
N LEU A 366 -14.79 19.14 -20.67
CA LEU A 366 -14.66 18.29 -19.48
C LEU A 366 -15.44 16.97 -19.61
N SER A 367 -16.64 17.00 -20.21
CA SER A 367 -17.43 15.79 -20.45
C SER A 367 -16.80 14.85 -21.49
N TYR A 368 -16.05 15.42 -22.44
CA TYR A 368 -15.26 14.68 -23.41
C TYR A 368 -14.08 13.99 -22.75
N GLU A 369 -13.29 14.72 -21.96
CA GLU A 369 -12.16 14.17 -21.20
C GLU A 369 -12.60 13.13 -20.16
N ALA A 370 -13.66 13.42 -19.39
CA ALA A 370 -14.14 12.53 -18.34
C ALA A 370 -14.72 11.21 -18.88
N GLY A 371 -15.30 11.24 -20.09
CA GLY A 371 -15.87 10.08 -20.77
C GLY A 371 -14.98 9.50 -21.87
N ALA A 372 -13.71 9.93 -21.97
CA ALA A 372 -12.85 9.57 -23.09
C ALA A 372 -12.54 8.07 -23.11
N LEU A 373 -12.67 7.48 -24.30
CA LEU A 373 -12.31 6.09 -24.58
C LEU A 373 -11.14 6.01 -25.57
N SER A 374 -10.87 7.09 -26.30
CA SER A 374 -9.89 7.12 -27.38
C SER A 374 -9.17 8.45 -27.46
N VAL A 375 -8.03 8.48 -28.14
CA VAL A 375 -7.20 9.68 -28.31
C VAL A 375 -8.02 10.86 -28.87
N GLN A 376 -8.89 10.59 -29.84
CA GLN A 376 -9.67 11.64 -30.48
C GLN A 376 -10.75 12.24 -29.55
N ASP A 377 -11.21 11.52 -28.52
CA ASP A 377 -12.09 12.13 -27.51
C ASP A 377 -11.34 13.23 -26.73
N TYR A 378 -10.03 13.07 -26.53
CA TYR A 378 -9.18 14.10 -25.94
C TYR A 378 -8.86 15.23 -26.92
N GLU A 379 -8.74 14.93 -28.21
CA GLU A 379 -8.61 15.97 -29.25
C GLU A 379 -9.88 16.82 -29.33
N ASP A 380 -11.06 16.20 -29.24
CA ASP A 380 -12.34 16.91 -29.17
C ASP A 380 -12.45 17.71 -27.88
N ALA A 381 -12.07 17.15 -26.72
CA ALA A 381 -11.99 17.91 -25.47
C ALA A 381 -11.13 19.17 -25.63
N ARG A 382 -9.94 19.03 -26.23
CA ARG A 382 -9.02 20.14 -26.52
C ARG A 382 -9.59 21.17 -27.48
N ARG A 383 -10.47 20.79 -28.42
CA ARG A 383 -11.12 21.73 -29.34
C ARG A 383 -12.20 22.57 -28.66
N PHE A 384 -12.84 22.04 -27.62
CA PHE A 384 -13.88 22.73 -26.87
C PHE A 384 -13.35 23.64 -25.77
N TYR A 385 -12.16 23.32 -25.24
CA TYR A 385 -11.36 24.25 -24.43
C TYR A 385 -10.82 25.38 -25.32
#